data_AF-A0A1I7ZK85-F1
#
_entry.id   AF-A0A1I7ZK85-F1
#
_cell.length_a   1.000
_cell.length_b   1.000
_cell.length_c   1.000
_cell.angle_alpha   90.00
_cell.angle_beta   90.00
_cell.angle_gamma   90.00
#
_symmetry.space_group_name_H-M   'P 1'
#
loop_
_entity.id
_entity.type
_entity.pdbx_description
1 polymer ?
#
loop_
_entity_poly.entity_id
_entity_poly.type
_entity_poly.pdbx_seq_one_letter_code
_entity_poly.pdbx_strand_id
1 'polypeptide(L)'
;MLRQQLSSSESLVPLIGQTAPNNIDLEDNVINSLRNELERTRRHADEASACRSSAHSLLQKFLEFEELADEKKENVRPDRASPIAETPQVRPREMKPRPIRQEAGDGNPAPSTNECVSLIRPIGAPEFQMIPSYQKGRMGPDDLNRALSVLEKLWLENNKLMRTHPRTLTATARNRKIALTTQAAQAEGSKYFCSEKDWRDALDSKLRALSTKILPCLRHVARVKAIRLKNAVVLIAHVEDNA
;
A
#
# COMPACT_ATOMS: atom_id res chain seq x y z
N MET A 1 -8.07 87.52 46.83
CA MET A 1 -9.39 87.85 47.44
C MET A 1 -10.36 86.73 47.12
N LEU A 2 -11.13 86.26 48.13
CA LEU A 2 -12.51 85.69 48.07
C LEU A 2 -12.81 84.59 47.01
N ARG A 3 -13.45 83.45 47.27
CA ARG A 3 -14.02 82.74 48.46
C ARG A 3 -14.14 81.24 48.03
N GLN A 4 -13.90 80.21 48.86
CA GLN A 4 -14.82 79.64 49.90
C GLN A 4 -16.23 79.29 49.34
N GLN A 5 -16.86 78.13 49.56
CA GLN A 5 -16.58 76.86 50.29
C GLN A 5 -17.27 75.69 49.52
N LEU A 6 -16.97 74.40 49.73
CA LEU A 6 -17.51 73.41 50.70
C LEU A 6 -17.03 72.01 50.18
N SER A 7 -16.90 70.89 50.90
CA SER A 7 -17.30 70.46 52.25
C SER A 7 -16.41 69.30 52.73
N SER A 8 -16.22 69.17 54.06
CA SER A 8 -16.02 67.97 54.90
C SER A 8 -15.51 66.66 54.24
N SER A 9 -14.30 66.18 54.53
CA SER A 9 -13.79 65.57 55.78
C SER A 9 -14.30 64.14 56.07
N GLU A 10 -13.36 63.20 56.18
CA GLU A 10 -13.54 61.79 56.53
C GLU A 10 -14.19 61.58 57.92
N SER A 11 -15.00 60.52 58.07
CA SER A 11 -14.55 59.30 58.79
C SER A 11 -15.68 58.33 59.16
N LEU A 12 -15.28 57.10 59.49
CA LEU A 12 -15.97 56.08 60.30
C LEU A 12 -17.18 55.32 59.69
N VAL A 13 -16.80 54.19 59.08
CA VAL A 13 -17.58 52.96 58.90
C VAL A 13 -18.16 52.45 60.23
N PRO A 14 -19.31 51.75 60.22
CA PRO A 14 -19.27 50.37 60.71
C PRO A 14 -19.91 49.35 59.75
N LEU A 15 -19.43 48.11 59.92
CA LEU A 15 -19.86 46.86 59.30
C LEU A 15 -21.37 46.75 59.01
N ILE A 16 -21.70 46.13 57.86
CA ILE A 16 -22.47 44.87 57.77
C ILE A 16 -22.37 44.35 56.32
N GLY A 17 -22.20 43.03 56.14
CA GLY A 17 -22.70 42.34 54.94
C GLY A 17 -21.82 42.25 53.69
N GLN A 18 -20.51 41.97 53.79
CA GLN A 18 -19.81 41.31 52.67
C GLN A 18 -20.20 39.82 52.61
N THR A 19 -21.36 39.52 52.03
CA THR A 19 -21.62 38.16 51.52
C THR A 19 -20.81 37.98 50.24
N ALA A 20 -19.68 37.28 50.32
CA ALA A 20 -18.92 36.88 49.15
C ALA A 20 -19.75 35.90 48.32
N PRO A 21 -20.11 36.21 47.05
CA PRO A 21 -20.79 35.25 46.21
C PRO A 21 -19.79 34.22 45.68
N ASN A 22 -19.97 32.99 46.16
CA ASN A 22 -20.03 31.79 45.32
C ASN A 22 -18.71 31.34 44.64
N ASN A 23 -17.72 30.96 45.46
CA ASN A 23 -16.69 30.01 45.00
C ASN A 23 -17.30 28.61 44.69
N ILE A 24 -18.37 28.24 45.42
CA ILE A 24 -19.08 26.96 45.29
C ILE A 24 -19.74 26.80 43.92
N ASP A 25 -20.42 27.83 43.40
CA ASP A 25 -21.02 27.77 42.05
C ASP A 25 -19.97 27.55 40.97
N LEU A 26 -18.75 28.07 41.14
CA LEU A 26 -17.67 27.87 40.18
C LEU A 26 -17.18 26.42 40.20
N GLU A 27 -17.01 25.84 41.39
CA GLU A 27 -16.67 24.43 41.57
C GLU A 27 -17.77 23.50 41.00
N ASP A 28 -19.04 23.77 41.28
CA ASP A 28 -20.17 23.00 40.74
C ASP A 28 -20.28 23.12 39.20
N ASN A 29 -20.02 24.30 38.62
CA ASN A 29 -19.94 24.45 37.17
C ASN A 29 -18.79 23.65 36.55
N VAL A 30 -17.62 23.61 37.19
CA VAL A 30 -16.48 22.79 36.75
C VAL A 30 -16.79 21.30 36.88
N ILE A 31 -17.38 20.85 37.99
CA ILE A 31 -17.78 19.45 38.22
C ILE A 31 -18.81 19.01 37.18
N ASN A 32 -19.81 19.83 36.89
CA ASN A 32 -20.82 19.54 35.86
C ASN A 32 -20.21 19.52 34.44
N SER A 33 -19.27 20.41 34.15
CA SER A 33 -18.52 20.40 32.87
C SER A 33 -17.71 19.11 32.70
N LEU A 34 -16.93 18.72 33.71
CA LEU A 34 -16.17 17.47 33.72
C LEU A 34 -17.05 16.23 33.61
N ARG A 35 -18.22 16.21 34.27
CA ARG A 35 -19.20 15.12 34.15
C ARG A 35 -19.73 14.99 32.72
N ASN A 36 -20.05 16.11 32.06
CA ASN A 36 -20.46 16.13 30.66
C ASN A 36 -19.35 15.66 29.72
N GLU A 37 -18.09 16.06 29.96
CA GLU A 37 -16.92 15.64 29.17
C GLU A 37 -16.64 14.13 29.29
N LEU A 38 -16.75 13.59 30.51
CA LEU A 38 -16.63 12.17 30.79
C LEU A 38 -17.75 11.38 30.07
N GLU A 39 -18.98 11.88 30.07
CA GLU A 39 -20.09 11.20 29.42
C GLU A 39 -19.98 11.22 27.89
N ARG A 40 -19.50 12.32 27.28
CA ARG A 40 -19.13 12.34 25.84
C ARG A 40 -18.07 11.29 25.53
N THR A 41 -17.03 11.20 26.36
CA THR A 41 -15.96 10.22 26.18
C THR A 41 -16.47 8.79 26.31
N ARG A 42 -17.39 8.52 27.25
CA ARG A 42 -18.03 7.21 27.38
C ARG A 42 -18.87 6.87 26.14
N ARG A 43 -19.70 7.80 25.66
CA ARG A 43 -20.48 7.61 24.42
C ARG A 43 -19.59 7.29 23.21
N HIS A 44 -18.47 7.99 23.03
CA HIS A 44 -17.51 7.68 21.98
C HIS A 44 -16.81 6.32 22.17
N ALA A 45 -16.53 5.91 23.42
CA ALA A 45 -16.00 4.57 23.69
C ALA A 45 -17.01 3.46 23.39
N ASP A 46 -18.29 3.69 23.72
CA ASP A 46 -19.43 2.80 23.45
C ASP A 46 -19.66 2.69 21.92
N GLU A 47 -19.72 3.81 21.20
CA GLU A 47 -19.79 3.91 19.73
C GLU A 47 -18.61 3.17 19.06
N ALA A 48 -17.39 3.39 19.53
CA ALA A 48 -16.21 2.70 19.03
C ALA A 48 -16.26 1.19 19.34
N SER A 49 -16.87 0.78 20.45
CA SER A 49 -17.08 -0.64 20.77
C SER A 49 -18.09 -1.29 19.83
N ALA A 50 -19.21 -0.62 19.55
CA ALA A 50 -20.22 -1.08 18.60
C ALA A 50 -19.64 -1.17 17.17
N CYS A 51 -18.83 -0.18 16.77
CA CYS A 51 -18.10 -0.21 15.50
C CYS A 51 -17.13 -1.39 15.41
N ARG A 52 -16.34 -1.66 16.47
CA ARG A 52 -15.46 -2.85 16.54
C ARG A 52 -16.25 -4.16 16.45
N SER A 53 -17.36 -4.30 17.17
CA SER A 53 -18.22 -5.49 17.14
C SER A 53 -18.87 -5.71 15.76
N SER A 54 -19.33 -4.64 15.12
CA SER A 54 -19.85 -4.68 13.74
C SER A 54 -18.78 -5.12 12.74
N ALA A 55 -17.57 -4.54 12.82
CA ALA A 55 -16.44 -4.95 11.99
C ALA A 55 -16.04 -6.41 12.23
N HIS A 56 -16.07 -6.89 13.49
CA HIS A 56 -15.82 -8.29 13.81
C HIS A 56 -16.89 -9.22 13.24
N SER A 57 -18.17 -8.86 13.31
CA SER A 57 -19.27 -9.62 12.69
C SER A 57 -19.15 -9.70 11.17
N LEU A 58 -18.74 -8.61 10.50
CA LEU A 58 -18.45 -8.62 9.07
C LEU A 58 -17.28 -9.55 8.73
N LEU A 59 -16.18 -9.48 9.49
CA LEU A 59 -15.02 -10.37 9.31
C LEU A 59 -15.41 -11.85 9.50
N GLN A 60 -16.23 -12.16 10.50
CA GLN A 60 -16.74 -13.52 10.70
C GLN A 60 -17.56 -14.01 9.49
N LYS A 61 -18.50 -13.18 8.99
CA LYS A 61 -19.30 -13.52 7.79
C LYS A 61 -18.43 -13.71 6.53
N PHE A 62 -17.35 -12.95 6.39
CA PHE A 62 -16.39 -13.17 5.30
C PHE A 62 -15.66 -14.52 5.44
N LEU A 63 -15.29 -14.92 6.66
CA LEU A 63 -14.63 -16.21 6.92
C LEU A 63 -15.58 -17.40 6.67
N GLU A 64 -16.86 -17.29 7.06
CA GLU A 64 -17.91 -18.28 6.80
C GLU A 64 -18.20 -18.43 5.30
N PHE A 65 -18.17 -17.32 4.54
CA PHE A 65 -18.37 -17.34 3.09
C PHE A 65 -17.16 -17.93 2.33
N GLU A 66 -15.94 -17.80 2.87
CA GLU A 66 -14.74 -18.49 2.35
C GLU A 66 -14.83 -20.01 2.55
N GLU A 67 -15.32 -20.48 3.70
CA GLU A 67 -15.44 -21.91 4.03
C GLU A 67 -16.42 -22.65 3.09
N LEU A 68 -17.60 -22.04 2.84
CA LEU A 68 -18.58 -22.52 1.86
C LEU A 68 -18.08 -22.50 0.39
N ALA A 69 -16.99 -21.78 0.09
CA ALA A 69 -16.39 -21.73 -1.23
C ALA A 69 -15.35 -22.82 -1.48
N ASP A 70 -14.75 -23.39 -0.43
CA ASP A 70 -13.79 -24.50 -0.54
C ASP A 70 -14.49 -25.88 -0.51
N GLU A 71 -15.60 -26.06 0.23
CA GLU A 71 -16.42 -27.30 0.15
C GLU A 71 -16.89 -27.63 -1.28
N LYS A 72 -17.01 -26.63 -2.16
CA LYS A 72 -17.38 -26.83 -3.58
C LYS A 72 -16.25 -27.31 -4.49
N LYS A 73 -15.02 -27.45 -4.00
CA LYS A 73 -13.88 -27.96 -4.78
C LYS A 73 -13.56 -29.43 -4.51
N GLU A 74 -14.02 -30.00 -3.40
CA GLU A 74 -13.73 -31.39 -3.00
C GLU A 74 -14.73 -32.42 -3.57
N ASN A 75 -15.14 -32.25 -4.83
CA ASN A 75 -15.92 -33.29 -5.53
C ASN A 75 -15.63 -33.38 -7.04
N VAL A 76 -14.35 -33.36 -7.41
CA VAL A 76 -13.90 -33.78 -8.75
C VAL A 76 -12.80 -34.84 -8.60
N ARG A 77 -13.19 -36.11 -8.67
CA ARG A 77 -12.24 -37.23 -8.76
C ARG A 77 -11.56 -37.21 -10.14
N PRO A 78 -10.22 -37.24 -10.24
CA PRO A 78 -9.55 -37.59 -11.48
C PRO A 78 -9.53 -39.12 -11.63
N ASP A 79 -10.42 -39.66 -12.45
CA ASP A 79 -10.39 -41.08 -12.86
C ASP A 79 -9.58 -41.27 -14.15
N ARG A 80 -9.06 -42.49 -14.32
CA ARG A 80 -8.30 -43.05 -15.46
C ARG A 80 -6.88 -42.56 -15.69
N ALA A 81 -5.97 -43.31 -15.05
CA ALA A 81 -4.71 -43.69 -15.67
C ALA A 81 -4.95 -44.54 -16.95
N SER A 82 -3.98 -44.55 -17.86
CA SER A 82 -3.85 -45.53 -18.94
C SER A 82 -2.49 -46.25 -18.84
N PRO A 83 -2.38 -47.55 -19.21
CA PRO A 83 -1.19 -48.35 -18.89
C PRO A 83 -0.07 -48.22 -19.93
N ILE A 84 1.17 -48.41 -19.47
CA ILE A 84 2.37 -48.57 -20.31
C ILE A 84 2.54 -50.05 -20.69
N ALA A 85 2.80 -50.35 -21.96
CA ALA A 85 3.07 -51.70 -22.45
C ALA A 85 4.53 -51.88 -22.93
N GLU A 86 5.27 -52.68 -22.15
CA GLU A 86 6.26 -53.71 -22.53
C GLU A 86 7.27 -53.49 -23.69
N THR A 87 8.55 -53.38 -23.29
CA THR A 87 9.74 -54.20 -23.70
C THR A 87 9.73 -55.03 -25.00
N PRO A 88 10.90 -55.10 -25.70
CA PRO A 88 11.85 -56.18 -25.40
C PRO A 88 13.37 -55.82 -25.36
N GLN A 89 14.12 -56.72 -24.71
CA GLN A 89 15.50 -56.58 -24.22
C GLN A 89 16.48 -57.52 -24.96
N VAL A 90 17.55 -56.99 -25.58
CA VAL A 90 18.76 -57.68 -26.14
C VAL A 90 19.88 -56.63 -26.29
N ARG A 91 21.18 -56.81 -26.00
CA ARG A 91 22.02 -57.75 -25.19
C ARG A 91 23.34 -56.99 -24.84
N PRO A 92 24.08 -57.32 -23.76
CA PRO A 92 25.27 -56.55 -23.32
C PRO A 92 26.61 -57.04 -23.91
N ARG A 93 27.57 -56.13 -24.13
CA ARG A 93 29.00 -56.44 -24.36
C ARG A 93 29.97 -55.39 -23.78
N GLU A 94 30.62 -55.81 -22.69
CA GLU A 94 32.04 -55.66 -22.28
C GLU A 94 32.85 -54.34 -22.44
N MET A 95 33.84 -54.22 -21.54
CA MET A 95 34.57 -52.98 -21.19
C MET A 95 35.98 -52.87 -21.80
N LYS A 96 36.48 -51.62 -21.79
CA LYS A 96 37.89 -51.12 -21.65
C LYS A 96 38.47 -50.42 -22.89
N PRO A 97 39.45 -49.50 -22.73
CA PRO A 97 39.69 -48.58 -21.60
C PRO A 97 39.85 -47.10 -22.06
N ARG A 98 39.94 -46.17 -21.10
CA ARG A 98 40.28 -44.76 -21.35
C ARG A 98 41.71 -44.59 -21.88
N PRO A 99 41.99 -43.47 -22.55
CA PRO A 99 43.08 -42.59 -22.11
C PRO A 99 42.57 -41.22 -21.64
N ILE A 100 43.32 -40.61 -20.73
CA ILE A 100 42.99 -39.36 -20.05
C ILE A 100 43.44 -38.16 -20.90
N ARG A 101 42.61 -37.12 -21.02
CA ARG A 101 43.10 -35.75 -21.23
C ARG A 101 42.22 -34.69 -20.55
N GLN A 102 42.79 -34.17 -19.47
CA GLN A 102 42.60 -32.92 -18.72
C GLN A 102 41.59 -31.84 -19.15
N GLU A 103 40.94 -31.30 -18.10
CA GLU A 103 40.69 -29.87 -17.83
C GLU A 103 39.75 -29.06 -18.76
N ALA A 104 38.49 -28.92 -18.35
CA ALA A 104 37.80 -27.63 -18.26
C ALA A 104 36.57 -27.78 -17.35
N GLY A 105 36.39 -26.90 -16.38
CA GLY A 105 35.19 -26.87 -15.54
C GLY A 105 34.05 -26.14 -16.25
N ASP A 106 32.84 -26.68 -16.18
CA ASP A 106 31.62 -25.88 -16.35
C ASP A 106 30.59 -26.28 -15.29
N GLY A 107 30.58 -25.51 -14.20
CA GLY A 107 29.63 -25.67 -13.11
C GLY A 107 28.29 -25.09 -13.52
N ASN A 108 27.55 -25.84 -14.35
CA ASN A 108 26.26 -25.46 -14.94
C ASN A 108 25.31 -24.88 -13.87
N PRO A 109 25.10 -23.55 -13.81
CA PRO A 109 24.16 -22.97 -12.88
C PRO A 109 22.76 -23.24 -13.42
N ALA A 110 21.98 -24.03 -12.69
CA ALA A 110 20.61 -24.35 -13.08
C ALA A 110 19.86 -23.04 -13.44
N PRO A 111 19.24 -22.94 -14.63
CA PRO A 111 18.54 -21.73 -15.02
C PRO A 111 17.34 -21.58 -14.09
N SER A 112 17.46 -20.67 -13.12
CA SER A 112 16.33 -20.23 -12.32
C SER A 112 15.44 -19.39 -13.23
N THR A 113 14.53 -20.07 -13.94
CA THR A 113 13.47 -19.48 -14.75
C THR A 113 12.43 -18.82 -13.83
N ASN A 114 12.86 -17.76 -13.16
CA ASN A 114 12.00 -16.66 -12.77
C ASN A 114 11.55 -16.01 -14.07
N GLU A 115 10.50 -16.56 -14.68
CA GLU A 115 9.82 -15.95 -15.82
C GLU A 115 9.36 -14.56 -15.39
N CYS A 116 10.16 -13.56 -15.76
CA CYS A 116 9.90 -12.17 -15.40
C CYS A 116 8.78 -11.69 -16.32
N VAL A 117 7.53 -11.93 -15.88
CA VAL A 117 6.32 -11.53 -16.60
C VAL A 117 6.38 -10.04 -16.89
N SER A 118 6.73 -9.68 -18.13
CA SER A 118 6.78 -8.29 -18.55
C SER A 118 5.35 -7.82 -18.84
N LEU A 119 4.90 -6.89 -18.01
CA LEU A 119 3.59 -6.25 -18.10
C LEU A 119 3.62 -5.07 -19.08
N ILE A 120 4.76 -4.36 -19.18
CA ILE A 120 4.91 -3.19 -20.04
C ILE A 120 6.14 -3.31 -20.94
N ARG A 121 5.94 -3.06 -22.24
CA ARG A 121 7.02 -2.98 -23.22
C ARG A 121 8.04 -1.89 -22.83
N PRO A 122 9.35 -2.21 -22.75
CA PRO A 122 10.39 -1.23 -22.50
C PRO A 122 10.42 -0.15 -23.60
N ILE A 123 10.88 1.04 -23.23
CA ILE A 123 10.85 2.22 -24.09
C ILE A 123 12.02 2.15 -25.05
N GLY A 124 11.71 2.10 -26.34
CA GLY A 124 12.71 2.06 -27.41
C GLY A 124 13.38 3.41 -27.67
N ALA A 125 14.51 3.39 -28.38
CA ALA A 125 15.17 4.59 -28.87
C ALA A 125 14.25 5.58 -29.63
N PRO A 126 13.37 5.16 -30.57
CA PRO A 126 12.48 6.10 -31.26
C PRO A 126 11.46 6.74 -30.31
N GLU A 127 10.83 5.96 -29.43
CA GLU A 127 9.88 6.45 -28.43
C GLU A 127 10.55 7.46 -27.47
N PHE A 128 11.79 7.19 -27.07
CA PHE A 128 12.58 8.11 -26.23
C PHE A 128 12.98 9.41 -26.97
N GLN A 129 13.16 9.37 -28.29
CA GLN A 129 13.44 10.57 -29.08
C GLN A 129 12.21 11.50 -29.14
N MET A 130 11.00 10.96 -29.21
CA MET A 130 9.74 11.74 -29.21
C MET A 130 9.53 12.59 -27.95
N ILE A 131 10.08 12.16 -26.79
CA ILE A 131 9.98 12.92 -25.54
C ILE A 131 10.73 14.26 -25.67
N PRO A 132 10.13 15.42 -25.34
CA PRO A 132 10.81 16.72 -25.44
C PRO A 132 12.08 16.83 -24.56
N SER A 133 13.10 17.52 -25.07
CA SER A 133 14.40 17.68 -24.38
C SER A 133 14.27 18.27 -22.97
N TYR A 134 13.39 19.25 -22.78
CA TYR A 134 13.12 19.89 -21.49
C TYR A 134 12.51 18.94 -20.43
N GLN A 135 11.90 17.83 -20.85
CA GLN A 135 11.39 16.79 -19.95
C GLN A 135 12.51 15.80 -19.59
N LYS A 136 13.29 15.36 -20.59
CA LYS A 136 14.40 14.40 -20.43
C LYS A 136 15.53 14.95 -19.55
N GLY A 137 15.90 16.22 -19.72
CA GLY A 137 17.05 16.81 -19.02
C GLY A 137 18.36 16.06 -19.36
N ARG A 138 19.01 15.48 -18.34
CA ARG A 138 20.25 14.68 -18.50
C ARG A 138 20.01 13.16 -18.40
N MET A 139 18.76 12.72 -18.42
CA MET A 139 18.37 11.32 -18.28
C MET A 139 18.60 10.55 -19.58
N GLY A 140 19.14 9.33 -19.51
CA GLY A 140 19.22 8.41 -20.65
C GLY A 140 17.99 7.48 -20.75
N PRO A 141 17.81 6.76 -21.88
CA PRO A 141 16.74 5.77 -22.01
C PRO A 141 16.86 4.65 -20.95
N ASP A 142 18.08 4.28 -20.56
CA ASP A 142 18.32 3.25 -19.54
C ASP A 142 17.85 3.66 -18.15
N ASP A 143 17.95 4.95 -17.79
CA ASP A 143 17.45 5.46 -16.51
C ASP A 143 15.91 5.39 -16.48
N LEU A 144 15.27 5.69 -17.60
CA LEU A 144 13.82 5.63 -17.77
C LEU A 144 13.31 4.17 -17.73
N ASN A 145 13.99 3.26 -18.44
CA ASN A 145 13.67 1.83 -18.45
C ASN A 145 13.91 1.15 -17.10
N ARG A 146 15.01 1.47 -16.39
CA ARG A 146 15.22 0.99 -15.02
C ARG A 146 14.09 1.39 -14.08
N ALA A 147 13.66 2.65 -14.14
CA ALA A 147 12.57 3.15 -13.30
C ALA A 147 11.21 2.52 -13.65
N LEU A 148 10.99 2.19 -14.92
CA LEU A 148 9.82 1.43 -15.40
C LEU A 148 9.83 -0.02 -14.88
N SER A 149 10.98 -0.71 -14.91
CA SER A 149 11.09 -2.08 -14.34
C SER A 149 10.88 -2.13 -12.83
N VAL A 150 11.24 -1.08 -12.08
CA VAL A 150 10.90 -0.98 -10.64
C VAL A 150 9.39 -0.82 -10.44
N LEU A 151 8.74 0.00 -11.27
CA LEU A 151 7.29 0.21 -11.24
C LEU A 151 6.51 -1.07 -11.59
N GLU A 152 6.98 -1.80 -12.62
CA GLU A 152 6.47 -3.09 -13.05
C GLU A 152 6.51 -4.14 -11.93
N LYS A 153 7.66 -4.29 -11.26
CA LYS A 153 7.81 -5.18 -10.10
C LYS A 153 6.82 -4.85 -8.98
N LEU A 154 6.67 -3.57 -8.64
CA LEU A 154 5.71 -3.13 -7.62
C LEU A 154 4.26 -3.44 -7.99
N TRP A 155 3.86 -3.24 -9.25
CA TRP A 155 2.51 -3.60 -9.69
C TRP A 155 2.25 -5.09 -9.65
N LEU A 156 3.23 -5.92 -10.05
CA LEU A 156 3.14 -7.38 -9.96
C LEU A 156 3.07 -7.86 -8.50
N GLU A 157 3.89 -7.30 -7.61
CA GLU A 157 3.82 -7.55 -6.17
C GLU A 157 2.47 -7.17 -5.57
N ASN A 158 1.96 -5.97 -5.87
CA ASN A 158 0.69 -5.47 -5.36
C ASN A 158 -0.47 -6.35 -5.85
N ASN A 159 -0.52 -6.68 -7.15
CA ASN A 159 -1.52 -7.58 -7.72
C ASN A 159 -1.43 -9.00 -7.11
N LYS A 160 -0.22 -9.55 -6.90
CA LYS A 160 0.00 -10.83 -6.21
C LYS A 160 -0.51 -10.78 -4.76
N LEU A 161 -0.18 -9.72 -4.02
CA LEU A 161 -0.61 -9.53 -2.63
C LEU A 161 -2.13 -9.38 -2.51
N MET A 162 -2.77 -8.67 -3.44
CA MET A 162 -4.22 -8.51 -3.50
C MET A 162 -4.93 -9.85 -3.75
N ARG A 163 -4.40 -10.69 -4.64
CA ARG A 163 -4.92 -12.05 -4.92
C ARG A 163 -4.62 -13.08 -3.82
N THR A 164 -3.57 -12.87 -3.02
CA THR A 164 -3.17 -13.83 -1.97
C THR A 164 -4.17 -13.81 -0.81
N HIS A 165 -4.55 -15.00 -0.32
CA HIS A 165 -5.52 -15.17 0.75
C HIS A 165 -5.07 -14.50 2.07
N PRO A 166 -5.93 -13.74 2.79
CA PRO A 166 -5.50 -13.02 4.00
C PRO A 166 -4.98 -13.94 5.13
N ARG A 167 -5.41 -15.21 5.16
CA ARG A 167 -4.93 -16.23 6.12
C ARG A 167 -3.45 -16.62 5.89
N THR A 168 -2.95 -16.62 4.64
CA THR A 168 -1.55 -17.01 4.33
C THR A 168 -0.55 -15.86 4.42
N LEU A 169 -1.03 -14.63 4.65
CA LEU A 169 -0.19 -13.43 4.77
C LEU A 169 0.31 -13.21 6.20
N THR A 170 1.55 -12.71 6.32
CA THR A 170 2.07 -12.17 7.58
C THR A 170 1.27 -10.94 8.03
N ALA A 171 1.37 -10.56 9.30
CA ALA A 171 0.67 -9.36 9.81
C ALA A 171 1.04 -8.07 9.02
N THR A 172 2.32 -7.91 8.66
CA THR A 172 2.80 -6.78 7.85
C THR A 172 2.23 -6.81 6.43
N ALA A 173 2.21 -7.98 5.78
CA ALA A 173 1.63 -8.14 4.45
C ALA A 173 0.11 -7.97 4.45
N ARG A 174 -0.58 -8.37 5.52
CA ARG A 174 -2.02 -8.15 5.71
C ARG A 174 -2.34 -6.65 5.87
N ASN A 175 -1.53 -5.91 6.63
CA ASN A 175 -1.65 -4.45 6.71
C ASN A 175 -1.38 -3.76 5.36
N ARG A 176 -0.35 -4.18 4.60
CA ARG A 176 -0.11 -3.69 3.22
C ARG A 176 -1.29 -4.02 2.30
N LYS A 177 -1.90 -5.22 2.41
CA LYS A 177 -3.10 -5.58 1.65
C LYS A 177 -4.29 -4.66 1.97
N ILE A 178 -4.55 -4.37 3.25
CA ILE A 178 -5.62 -3.44 3.66
C ILE A 178 -5.40 -2.04 3.05
N ALA A 179 -4.18 -1.51 3.12
CA ALA A 179 -3.84 -0.22 2.52
C ALA A 179 -4.01 -0.24 0.98
N LEU A 180 -3.61 -1.33 0.30
CA LEU A 180 -3.82 -1.52 -1.13
C LEU A 180 -5.30 -1.62 -1.50
N THR A 181 -6.16 -2.23 -0.68
CA THR A 181 -7.62 -2.23 -0.92
C THR A 181 -8.18 -0.80 -0.92
N THR A 182 -7.75 0.07 0.00
CA THR A 182 -8.14 1.48 0.02
C THR A 182 -7.62 2.24 -1.22
N GLN A 183 -6.39 1.94 -1.68
CA GLN A 183 -5.85 2.50 -2.92
C GLN A 183 -6.59 1.97 -4.17
N ALA A 184 -7.02 0.71 -4.19
CA ALA A 184 -7.70 0.08 -5.31
C ALA A 184 -9.04 0.77 -5.63
N ALA A 185 -9.79 1.16 -4.59
CA ALA A 185 -11.01 1.96 -4.73
C ALA A 185 -10.77 3.33 -5.41
N GLN A 186 -9.54 3.84 -5.35
CA GLN A 186 -9.12 5.10 -5.98
C GLN A 186 -8.50 4.90 -7.37
N ALA A 187 -8.18 3.65 -7.74
CA ALA A 187 -7.47 3.28 -8.98
C ALA A 187 -8.41 2.95 -10.15
N GLU A 188 -9.67 3.41 -10.11
CA GLU A 188 -10.70 3.21 -11.16
C GLU A 188 -10.90 1.72 -11.55
N GLY A 189 -10.66 0.78 -10.63
CA GLY A 189 -10.78 -0.66 -10.88
C GLY A 189 -9.62 -1.28 -11.67
N SER A 190 -8.52 -0.55 -11.89
CA SER A 190 -7.34 -1.13 -12.55
C SER A 190 -6.68 -2.23 -11.72
N LYS A 191 -6.20 -3.28 -12.40
CA LYS A 191 -5.49 -4.43 -11.80
C LYS A 191 -4.08 -4.08 -11.31
N TYR A 192 -3.47 -3.04 -11.87
CA TYR A 192 -2.05 -2.72 -11.70
C TYR A 192 -1.86 -1.26 -11.30
N PHE A 193 -1.72 -1.03 -10.00
CA PHE A 193 -1.61 0.29 -9.38
C PHE A 193 -0.61 0.30 -8.21
N CYS A 194 -0.08 1.48 -7.90
CA CYS A 194 0.68 1.76 -6.68
C CYS A 194 0.59 3.26 -6.32
N SER A 195 0.96 3.65 -5.10
CA SER A 195 1.16 5.07 -4.82
C SER A 195 2.45 5.59 -5.47
N GLU A 196 2.49 6.88 -5.81
CA GLU A 196 3.74 7.56 -6.16
C GLU A 196 4.77 7.47 -5.01
N LYS A 197 4.32 7.47 -3.75
CA LYS A 197 5.21 7.35 -2.58
C LYS A 197 5.94 6.00 -2.59
N ASP A 198 5.17 4.92 -2.59
CA ASP A 198 5.68 3.54 -2.62
C ASP A 198 6.67 3.31 -3.78
N TRP A 199 6.38 3.86 -4.96
CA TRP A 199 7.29 3.80 -6.10
C TRP A 199 8.57 4.59 -5.88
N ARG A 200 8.50 5.84 -5.39
CA ARG A 200 9.69 6.66 -5.10
C ARG A 200 10.58 6.04 -4.03
N ASP A 201 10.00 5.37 -3.05
CA ASP A 201 10.72 4.69 -1.97
C ASP A 201 11.40 3.39 -2.43
N ALA A 202 10.85 2.73 -3.47
CA ALA A 202 11.48 1.58 -4.13
C ALA A 202 12.58 1.94 -5.15
N LEU A 203 12.67 3.19 -5.60
CA LEU A 203 13.73 3.64 -6.52
C LEU A 203 15.08 3.80 -5.79
N ASP A 204 16.17 3.42 -6.46
CA ASP A 204 17.55 3.74 -6.08
C ASP A 204 17.76 5.24 -5.91
N SER A 205 18.72 5.65 -5.08
CA SER A 205 19.02 7.06 -4.78
C SER A 205 19.18 7.94 -6.03
N LYS A 206 19.89 7.45 -7.07
CA LYS A 206 20.05 8.13 -8.36
C LYS A 206 18.71 8.38 -9.06
N LEU A 207 17.86 7.35 -9.16
CA LEU A 207 16.57 7.44 -9.85
C LEU A 207 15.54 8.21 -9.03
N ARG A 208 15.59 8.12 -7.69
CA ARG A 208 14.76 8.87 -6.75
C ARG A 208 14.96 10.38 -6.88
N ALA A 209 16.19 10.84 -7.10
CA ALA A 209 16.48 12.25 -7.41
C ALA A 209 15.88 12.70 -8.76
N LEU A 210 15.74 11.77 -9.71
CA LEU A 210 15.17 12.01 -11.05
C LEU A 210 13.66 11.75 -11.13
N SER A 211 12.99 11.28 -10.07
CA SER A 211 11.61 10.77 -10.14
C SER A 211 10.60 11.80 -10.66
N THR A 212 10.83 13.08 -10.34
CA THR A 212 10.02 14.22 -10.79
C THR A 212 10.11 14.49 -12.29
N LYS A 213 11.17 14.02 -12.96
CA LYS A 213 11.37 14.08 -14.42
C LYS A 213 10.97 12.76 -15.10
N ILE A 214 11.15 11.63 -14.41
CA ILE A 214 10.78 10.30 -14.90
C ILE A 214 9.27 10.20 -15.14
N LEU A 215 8.42 10.63 -14.20
CA LEU A 215 6.96 10.53 -14.36
C LEU A 215 6.40 11.29 -15.57
N PRO A 216 6.76 12.57 -15.83
CA PRO A 216 6.42 13.24 -17.08
C PRO A 216 6.82 12.46 -18.33
N CYS A 217 8.03 11.90 -18.36
CA CYS A 217 8.53 11.11 -19.47
C CYS A 217 7.69 9.82 -19.69
N LEU A 218 7.43 9.05 -18.63
CA LEU A 218 6.62 7.82 -18.70
C LEU A 218 5.15 8.09 -19.09
N ARG A 219 4.62 9.26 -18.74
CA ARG A 219 3.30 9.72 -19.19
C ARG A 219 3.29 10.13 -20.65
N HIS A 220 4.37 10.75 -21.14
CA HIS A 220 4.49 11.18 -22.54
C HIS A 220 4.50 9.98 -23.50
N VAL A 221 5.18 8.88 -23.15
CA VAL A 221 5.16 7.61 -23.91
C VAL A 221 4.00 6.68 -23.53
N ALA A 222 2.95 7.21 -22.89
CA ALA A 222 1.73 6.50 -22.52
C ALA A 222 1.94 5.13 -21.82
N ARG A 223 2.96 4.99 -20.95
CA ARG A 223 3.16 3.77 -20.14
C ARG A 223 2.49 3.85 -18.75
N VAL A 224 2.24 5.06 -18.26
CA VAL A 224 1.68 5.30 -16.92
C VAL A 224 0.57 6.33 -16.97
N LYS A 225 -0.60 6.02 -16.41
CA LYS A 225 -1.64 7.00 -16.05
C LYS A 225 -1.42 7.42 -14.59
N ALA A 226 -1.33 8.72 -14.33
CA ALA A 226 -1.20 9.24 -12.97
C ALA A 226 -2.49 9.94 -12.55
N ILE A 227 -3.22 9.36 -11.60
CA ILE A 227 -4.43 9.94 -11.00
C ILE A 227 -4.02 10.78 -9.79
N ARG A 228 -4.42 12.06 -9.79
CA ARG A 228 -4.22 12.97 -8.66
C ARG A 228 -5.46 12.98 -7.78
N LEU A 229 -5.27 12.68 -6.50
CA LEU A 229 -6.28 12.71 -5.46
C LEU A 229 -5.93 13.81 -4.46
N LYS A 230 -6.88 14.15 -3.57
CA LYS A 230 -6.73 15.28 -2.62
C LYS A 230 -5.41 15.26 -1.83
N ASN A 231 -4.95 14.07 -1.41
CA ASN A 231 -3.78 13.87 -0.55
C ASN A 231 -2.72 12.90 -1.13
N ALA A 232 -2.91 12.38 -2.35
CA ALA A 232 -2.10 11.29 -2.91
C ALA A 232 -2.07 11.30 -4.44
N VAL A 233 -1.08 10.63 -5.02
CA VAL A 233 -1.03 10.32 -6.45
C VAL A 233 -0.96 8.80 -6.59
N VAL A 234 -1.83 8.25 -7.44
CA VAL A 234 -1.87 6.82 -7.77
C VAL A 234 -1.37 6.64 -9.20
N LEU A 235 -0.39 5.76 -9.37
CA LEU A 235 0.22 5.41 -10.64
C LEU A 235 -0.39 4.10 -11.12
N ILE A 236 -0.97 4.13 -12.31
CA ILE A 236 -1.68 3.01 -12.94
C ILE A 236 -0.94 2.60 -14.21
N ALA A 237 -0.76 1.31 -14.42
CA ALA A 237 -0.21 0.77 -15.64
C ALA A 237 -1.13 1.06 -16.84
N HIS A 238 -0.58 1.61 -17.91
CA HIS A 238 -1.27 1.63 -19.20
C HIS A 238 -0.92 0.32 -19.92
N VAL A 239 -1.67 -0.73 -19.60
CA VAL A 239 -1.59 -2.00 -20.32
C VAL A 239 -2.35 -1.82 -21.63
N GLU A 240 -1.63 -1.85 -22.75
CA GLU A 240 -2.26 -2.00 -24.05
C GLU A 240 -2.72 -3.46 -24.17
N ASP A 241 -3.99 -3.70 -23.86
CA ASP A 241 -4.66 -4.96 -24.13
C ASP A 241 -4.65 -5.19 -25.65
N ASN A 242 -3.63 -5.90 -26.13
CA ASN A 242 -3.60 -6.43 -27.50
C ASN A 242 -4.66 -7.54 -27.59
N ALA A 243 -5.85 -7.13 -28.02
CA ALA A 243 -6.95 -8.00 -28.46
C ALA A 243 -6.78 -8.38 -29.94
#